data_AF-A0AAD7EQY5-F1
#
_entry.id   AF-A0AAD7EQY5-F1
#
_cell.length_a   1.000
_cell.length_b   1.000
_cell.length_c   1.000
_cell.angle_alpha   90.00
_cell.angle_beta   90.00
_cell.angle_gamma   90.00
#
_symmetry.space_group_name_H-M   'P 1'
#
loop_
_entity.id
_entity.type
_entity.pdbx_description
1 polymer ?
#
loop_
_entity_poly.entity_id
_entity_poly.type
_entity_poly.pdbx_seq_one_letter_code
_entity_poly.pdbx_strand_id
1 'polypeptide(L)'
;MSLEILRKGLAVFKKHIKKRKDVLLEHLKQSEKISEEDADWLDNQANHVDEEALIHNLETASDYERGISRLDSKQKELFQSLREPGGEGNPSNKRKRFRVQDNILKAKIG
;
A
#
# COMPACT_ATOMS: atom_id res chain seq x y z
N MET A 1 -20.69 -3.32 0.96
CA MET A 1 -19.36 -2.68 0.78
C MET A 1 -19.11 -2.54 -0.72
N SER A 2 -18.51 -1.46 -1.24
CA SER A 2 -18.28 -1.32 -2.69
C SER A 2 -16.79 -1.46 -3.06
N LEU A 3 -16.53 -2.08 -4.21
CA LEU A 3 -15.18 -2.23 -4.78
C LEU A 3 -14.48 -0.87 -4.99
N GLU A 4 -15.27 0.21 -5.14
CA GLU A 4 -14.76 1.59 -5.21
C GLU A 4 -14.01 2.03 -3.95
N ILE A 5 -14.41 1.57 -2.77
CA ILE A 5 -13.74 1.91 -1.50
C ILE A 5 -12.33 1.30 -1.48
N LEU A 6 -12.19 0.05 -1.93
CA LEU A 6 -10.89 -0.62 -2.04
C LEU A 6 -9.99 0.06 -3.09
N ARG A 7 -10.56 0.47 -4.24
CA ARG A 7 -9.82 1.24 -5.26
C ARG A 7 -9.32 2.57 -4.71
N LYS A 8 -10.14 3.28 -3.92
CA LYS A 8 -9.72 4.52 -3.23
C LYS A 8 -8.60 4.24 -2.24
N GLY A 9 -8.70 3.18 -1.44
CA GLY A 9 -7.66 2.75 -0.52
C GLY A 9 -6.32 2.51 -1.23
N LEU A 10 -6.32 1.72 -2.31
CA LEU A 10 -5.13 1.45 -3.11
C LEU A 10 -4.56 2.73 -3.74
N ALA A 11 -5.41 3.65 -4.21
CA ALA A 11 -4.98 4.93 -4.76
C ALA A 11 -4.25 5.79 -3.70
N VAL A 12 -4.71 5.77 -2.44
CA VAL A 12 -4.04 6.46 -1.32
C VAL A 12 -2.66 5.85 -1.07
N PHE A 13 -2.53 4.53 -1.02
CA PHE A 13 -1.24 3.84 -0.88
C PHE A 13 -0.27 4.21 -2.01
N LYS A 14 -0.72 4.09 -3.26
CA LYS A 14 0.06 4.47 -4.44
C LYS A 14 0.51 5.92 -4.38
N LYS A 15 -0.36 6.84 -3.95
CA LYS A 15 -0.02 8.27 -3.79
C LYS A 15 1.08 8.48 -2.76
N HIS A 16 1.07 7.73 -1.66
CA HIS A 16 2.06 7.86 -0.59
C HIS A 16 3.46 7.47 -1.07
N ILE A 17 3.57 6.43 -1.89
CA ILE A 17 4.86 5.96 -2.41
C ILE A 17 5.29 6.68 -3.71
N LYS A 18 4.35 7.32 -4.41
CA LYS A 18 4.59 7.95 -5.72
C LYS A 18 5.75 8.94 -5.68
N LYS A 19 5.78 9.84 -4.69
CA LYS A 19 6.83 10.86 -4.61
C LYS A 19 8.24 10.26 -4.54
N ARG A 20 8.43 9.20 -3.76
CA ARG A 20 9.73 8.52 -3.65
C ARG A 20 10.06 7.74 -4.92
N LYS A 21 9.07 7.05 -5.52
CA LYS A 21 9.24 6.40 -6.84
C LYS A 21 9.63 7.39 -7.93
N ASP A 22 9.00 8.56 -7.98
CA ASP A 22 9.29 9.60 -8.98
C ASP A 22 10.75 10.07 -8.87
N VAL A 23 11.26 10.32 -7.65
CA VAL A 23 12.68 10.67 -7.42
C VAL A 23 13.62 9.56 -7.89
N LEU A 24 13.32 8.30 -7.56
CA LEU A 24 14.14 7.17 -8.00
C LEU A 24 14.13 7.00 -9.52
N LEU A 25 13.00 7.28 -10.18
CA LEU A 25 12.90 7.30 -11.63
C LEU A 25 13.72 8.43 -12.25
N GLU A 26 13.83 9.58 -11.59
CA GLU A 26 14.72 10.68 -12.05
C GLU A 26 16.19 10.29 -11.94
N HIS A 27 16.61 9.67 -10.82
CA HIS A 27 17.97 9.15 -10.65
C HIS A 27 18.29 8.09 -11.71
N LEU A 28 17.35 7.17 -11.98
CA LEU A 28 17.49 6.16 -13.02
C LEU A 28 17.66 6.78 -14.42
N LYS A 29 16.90 7.84 -14.75
CA LYS A 29 17.05 8.57 -16.02
C LYS A 29 18.43 9.22 -16.16
N GLN A 30 19.04 9.60 -15.04
CA GLN A 30 20.40 10.12 -14.98
C GLN A 30 21.47 9.01 -14.95
N SER A 31 21.06 7.75 -15.09
CA SER A 31 21.92 6.55 -14.96
C SER A 31 22.64 6.46 -13.60
N GLU A 32 22.08 7.11 -12.58
CA GLU A 32 22.57 6.98 -11.22
C GLU A 32 22.12 5.66 -10.62
N LYS A 33 22.98 5.09 -9.77
CA LYS A 33 22.63 3.89 -9.01
C LYS A 33 21.68 4.30 -7.89
N ILE A 34 20.62 3.52 -7.71
CA ILE A 34 19.79 3.61 -6.50
C ILE A 34 20.55 3.00 -5.31
N SER A 35 20.25 3.49 -4.11
CA SER A 35 20.83 2.95 -2.89
C SER A 35 20.28 1.56 -2.58
N GLU A 36 21.00 0.76 -1.79
CA GLU A 36 20.48 -0.53 -1.30
C GLU A 36 19.21 -0.35 -0.46
N GLU A 37 19.12 0.75 0.30
CA GLU A 37 17.92 1.10 1.07
C GLU A 37 16.70 1.37 0.17
N ASP A 38 16.91 2.03 -0.98
CA ASP A 38 15.85 2.27 -1.95
C ASP A 38 15.44 1.00 -2.69
N ALA A 39 16.39 0.10 -2.97
CA ALA A 39 16.10 -1.21 -3.53
C ALA A 39 15.27 -2.07 -2.57
N ASP A 40 15.69 -2.19 -1.31
CA ASP A 40 14.92 -2.92 -0.28
C ASP A 40 13.54 -2.30 -0.05
N TRP A 41 13.45 -0.97 -0.10
CA TRP A 41 12.17 -0.28 -0.02
C TRP A 41 11.24 -0.61 -1.20
N LEU A 42 11.77 -0.71 -2.43
CA LEU A 42 11.00 -1.08 -3.62
C LEU A 42 10.45 -2.50 -3.55
N ASP A 43 11.27 -3.45 -3.07
CA ASP A 43 10.90 -4.87 -2.96
C ASP A 43 9.85 -5.12 -1.87
N ASN A 44 9.92 -4.35 -0.77
CA ASN A 44 9.05 -4.54 0.38
C ASN A 44 7.88 -3.56 0.42
N GLN A 45 8.15 -2.28 0.65
CA GLN A 45 7.12 -1.29 1.00
C GLN A 45 6.41 -0.72 -0.23
N ALA A 46 7.09 -0.67 -1.38
CA ALA A 46 6.57 -0.14 -2.62
C ALA A 46 5.99 -1.21 -3.55
N ASN A 47 6.03 -2.47 -3.12
CA ASN A 47 5.46 -3.63 -3.80
C ASN A 47 3.99 -3.78 -3.37
N HIS A 48 3.08 -3.57 -4.31
CA HIS A 48 1.64 -3.64 -4.08
C HIS A 48 0.94 -4.66 -5.00
N VAL A 49 1.70 -5.65 -5.48
CA VAL A 49 1.19 -6.66 -6.42
C VAL A 49 0.07 -7.47 -5.78
N ASP A 50 0.19 -7.79 -4.48
CA ASP A 50 -0.83 -8.55 -3.76
C ASP A 50 -2.14 -7.77 -3.61
N GLU A 51 -2.07 -6.47 -3.31
CA GLU A 51 -3.23 -5.58 -3.23
C GLU A 51 -3.91 -5.38 -4.59
N GLU A 52 -3.13 -5.26 -5.67
CA GLU A 52 -3.66 -5.18 -7.04
C GLU A 52 -4.33 -6.49 -7.46
N ALA A 53 -3.69 -7.63 -7.20
CA ALA A 53 -4.24 -8.95 -7.50
C ALA A 53 -5.53 -9.21 -6.72
N LEU A 54 -5.60 -8.79 -5.45
CA LEU A 54 -6.80 -8.88 -4.65
C LEU A 54 -7.98 -8.11 -5.28
N ILE A 55 -7.77 -6.85 -5.65
CA ILE A 55 -8.82 -6.04 -6.29
C ILE A 55 -9.22 -6.66 -7.64
N HIS A 56 -8.26 -7.12 -8.44
CA HIS A 56 -8.55 -7.77 -9.71
C HIS A 56 -9.36 -9.06 -9.55
N ASN A 57 -9.04 -9.89 -8.55
CA ASN A 57 -9.80 -11.09 -8.24
C ASN A 57 -11.22 -10.79 -7.78
N LEU A 58 -11.42 -9.72 -7.01
CA LEU A 58 -12.76 -9.28 -6.58
C LEU A 58 -13.56 -8.65 -7.73
N GLU A 59 -12.89 -8.00 -8.69
CA GLU A 59 -13.52 -7.42 -9.88
C GLU A 59 -13.96 -8.48 -10.89
N THR A 60 -13.17 -9.53 -11.05
CA THR A 60 -13.47 -10.64 -11.96
C THR A 60 -14.39 -11.70 -11.33
N ALA A 61 -14.64 -11.64 -10.02
CA ALA A 61 -15.59 -12.50 -9.35
C ALA A 61 -17.02 -12.19 -9.80
N SER A 62 -17.78 -13.23 -10.19
CA SER A 62 -19.18 -13.10 -10.57
C SER A 62 -20.10 -12.65 -9.42
N ASP A 63 -19.64 -12.82 -8.18
CA ASP A 63 -20.32 -12.38 -6.96
C ASP A 63 -19.26 -11.83 -6.01
N TYR A 64 -19.37 -10.52 -5.72
CA TYR A 64 -18.45 -9.77 -4.90
C TYR A 64 -18.40 -10.26 -3.44
N GLU A 65 -19.56 -10.53 -2.84
CA GLU A 65 -19.65 -11.00 -1.44
C GLU A 65 -19.11 -12.44 -1.31
N ARG A 66 -19.34 -13.26 -2.34
CA ARG A 66 -18.74 -14.59 -2.44
C ARG A 66 -17.23 -14.53 -2.66
N GLY A 67 -16.76 -13.54 -3.42
CA GLY A 67 -15.33 -13.25 -3.60
C GLY A 67 -14.64 -12.92 -2.27
N ILE A 68 -15.24 -12.03 -1.47
CA ILE A 68 -14.75 -11.67 -0.13
C ILE A 68 -14.71 -12.90 0.80
N SER A 69 -15.76 -13.72 0.76
CA SER A 69 -15.86 -14.91 1.62
C SER A 69 -14.76 -15.95 1.34
N ARG A 70 -14.25 -15.99 0.10
CA ARG A 70 -13.21 -16.91 -0.35
C ARG A 70 -11.79 -16.43 -0.10
N LEU A 71 -11.61 -15.20 0.37
CA LEU A 71 -10.29 -14.66 0.70
C LEU A 71 -9.63 -15.48 1.80
N ASP A 72 -8.35 -15.78 1.61
CA ASP A 72 -7.53 -16.37 2.66
C ASP A 72 -7.21 -15.36 3.77
N SER A 73 -6.56 -15.82 4.85
CA SER A 73 -6.25 -14.96 6.00
C SER A 73 -5.39 -13.74 5.63
N LYS A 74 -4.43 -13.88 4.71
CA LYS A 74 -3.55 -12.79 4.28
C LYS A 74 -4.32 -11.79 3.42
N GLN A 75 -5.11 -12.29 2.48
CA GLN A 75 -5.97 -11.48 1.62
C GLN A 75 -7.02 -10.71 2.44
N LYS A 76 -7.54 -11.29 3.52
CA LYS A 76 -8.44 -10.59 4.46
C LYS A 76 -7.74 -9.46 5.19
N GLU A 77 -6.49 -9.63 5.61
CA GLU A 77 -5.71 -8.56 6.22
C GLU A 77 -5.44 -7.42 5.24
N LEU A 78 -5.06 -7.75 3.99
CA LEU A 78 -4.89 -6.77 2.92
C LEU A 78 -6.19 -6.02 2.61
N PHE A 79 -7.30 -6.74 2.51
CA PHE A 79 -8.63 -6.16 2.31
C PHE A 79 -8.98 -5.14 3.40
N GLN A 80 -8.76 -5.45 4.68
CA GLN A 80 -8.99 -4.49 5.76
C GLN A 80 -8.03 -3.29 5.68
N SER A 81 -6.77 -3.53 5.35
CA SER A 81 -5.75 -2.48 5.22
C SER A 81 -6.07 -1.50 4.09
N LEU A 82 -6.73 -1.95 3.02
CA LEU A 82 -7.23 -1.11 1.92
C LEU A 82 -8.55 -0.40 2.27
N ARG A 83 -9.41 -1.05 3.05
CA ARG A 83 -10.73 -0.51 3.42
C ARG A 83 -10.64 0.73 4.30
N GLU A 84 -9.73 0.73 5.28
CA GLU A 84 -9.54 1.87 6.21
C GLU A 84 -9.22 3.20 5.49
N PRO A 85 -8.18 3.30 4.64
CA PRO A 85 -7.87 4.52 3.89
C PRO A 85 -8.89 4.82 2.79
N GLY A 86 -9.67 3.82 2.35
CA GLY A 86 -10.76 3.98 1.39
C GLY A 86 -11.99 4.73 1.95
N GLY A 87 -12.04 4.97 3.27
CA GLY A 87 -13.08 5.76 3.93
C GLY A 87 -14.11 4.96 4.71
N GLU A 88 -13.90 3.66 4.94
CA GLU A 88 -14.84 2.78 5.64
C GLU A 88 -14.19 2.03 6.83
N GLY A 89 -13.45 2.76 7.66
CA GLY A 89 -12.85 2.24 8.89
C GLY A 89 -13.69 2.55 10.13
N ASN A 90 -14.01 1.52 10.93
CA ASN A 90 -14.47 1.71 12.31
C ASN A 90 -13.25 2.21 13.13
N PRO A 91 -13.32 3.33 13.87
CA PRO A 91 -12.16 3.97 14.54
C PRO A 91 -11.40 3.12 15.59
N SER A 92 -11.75 1.86 15.78
CA SER A 92 -11.36 1.06 16.94
C SER A 92 -10.01 0.33 16.85
N ASN A 93 -9.35 0.24 15.69
CA ASN A 93 -8.11 -0.54 15.56
C ASN A 93 -6.87 0.27 15.14
N LYS A 94 -6.79 1.53 15.57
CA LYS A 94 -5.64 2.45 15.41
C LYS A 94 -4.32 2.03 16.09
N ARG A 95 -4.09 0.75 16.36
CA ARG A 95 -2.89 0.31 17.08
C ARG A 95 -1.99 -0.54 16.19
N LYS A 96 -0.88 0.11 15.78
CA LYS A 96 0.48 -0.46 15.56
C LYS A 96 1.00 -0.70 14.13
N ARG A 97 0.49 -0.10 13.04
CA ARG A 97 1.17 -0.28 11.73
C ARG A 97 1.74 0.96 11.04
N PHE A 98 1.43 2.18 11.47
CA PHE A 98 2.01 3.40 10.88
C PHE A 98 3.16 4.03 11.67
N ARG A 99 3.78 3.30 12.61
CA ARG A 99 4.89 3.84 13.44
C ARG A 99 6.26 3.35 13.00
N VAL A 100 6.57 3.47 11.71
CA VAL A 100 7.97 3.52 11.25
C VAL A 100 8.03 4.54 10.13
N GLN A 101 7.90 5.84 10.44
CA GLN A 101 8.43 6.91 9.58
C GLN A 101 8.46 8.35 10.14
N ASP A 102 8.46 8.56 11.47
CA ASP A 102 8.67 9.91 12.03
C ASP A 102 10.03 10.13 12.71
N ASN A 103 10.98 9.19 12.62
CA ASN A 103 12.26 9.30 13.34
C ASN A 103 13.54 9.35 12.47
N ILE A 104 13.46 9.43 11.14
CA ILE A 104 14.66 9.67 10.29
C ILE A 104 14.69 11.12 9.78
N LEU A 105 14.38 12.08 10.65
CA LEU A 105 14.58 13.51 10.37
C LEU A 105 15.03 14.33 11.59
N LYS A 106 15.52 13.67 12.65
CA LYS A 106 16.10 14.34 13.84
C LYS A 106 17.54 13.93 14.18
N ALA A 107 18.30 13.44 13.21
CA ALA A 107 19.74 13.19 13.37
C ALA A 107 20.57 14.09 12.44
N LYS A 108 20.28 15.39 12.42
CA LYS A 108 21.26 16.42 12.05
C LYS A 108 20.81 17.75 12.64
N ILE A 109 21.63 18.27 13.55
CA ILE A 109 21.62 19.57 14.25
C ILE A 109 21.62 19.32 15.76
N GLY A 110 22.80 19.49 16.35
CA GLY A 110 23.13 19.31 17.76
C GLY A 110 24.57 18.84 17.86
#